data_AF-A0A936SCR4-F1
#
_entry.id   AF-A0A936SCR4-F1
#
_cell.length_a   1.000
_cell.length_b   1.000
_cell.length_c   1.000
_cell.angle_alpha   90.00
_cell.angle_beta   90.00
_cell.angle_gamma   90.00
#
_symmetry.space_group_name_H-M   'P 1'
#
loop_
_entity.id
_entity.type
_entity.pdbx_description
1 polymer ?
#
loop_
_entity_poly.entity_id
_entity_poly.type
_entity_poly.pdbx_seq_one_letter_code
_entity_poly.pdbx_strand_id
1 'polypeptide(L)'
;MSVVADEKKEASEQILIRNTVTNQFVANKNFTSQDSVWIDADYSESARLPEISVKFASDEYFRLVSVETGLAPYLSLGDRVIVVWKGKVYRVTK
;
A
#
# COMPACT_ATOMS: atom_id res chain seq x y z
N MET A 1 0.69 -58.30 21.69
CA MET A 1 -0.31 -57.58 22.51
C MET A 1 -0.01 -56.09 22.39
N SER A 2 -0.96 -55.33 21.84
CA SER A 2 -1.17 -53.86 21.83
C SER A 2 0.03 -52.94 21.59
N VAL A 3 0.24 -52.37 20.41
CA VAL A 3 -0.46 -51.23 19.72
C VAL A 3 -0.47 -49.93 20.55
N VAL A 4 0.41 -48.99 20.20
CA VAL A 4 0.20 -47.53 20.09
C VAL A 4 1.29 -47.01 19.12
N ALA A 5 0.96 -46.72 17.85
CA ALA A 5 0.41 -45.46 17.33
C ALA A 5 1.39 -44.29 17.53
N ASP A 6 1.72 -43.43 16.57
CA ASP A 6 1.49 -43.33 15.13
C ASP A 6 2.46 -42.20 14.69
N GLU A 7 2.99 -42.28 13.48
CA GLU A 7 3.74 -41.22 12.82
C GLU A 7 3.01 -39.87 12.87
N LYS A 8 3.69 -38.79 13.28
CA LYS A 8 3.44 -37.43 12.76
C LYS A 8 4.74 -36.63 12.63
N LYS A 9 5.50 -36.98 11.60
CA LYS A 9 6.22 -36.00 10.77
C LYS A 9 5.19 -35.36 9.81
N GLU A 10 5.48 -34.15 9.37
CA GLU A 10 4.69 -33.36 8.39
C GLU A 10 3.40 -32.72 8.94
N ALA A 11 3.53 -31.51 9.46
CA ALA A 11 2.55 -30.45 9.21
C ALA A 11 3.31 -29.15 8.91
N SER A 12 4.15 -29.28 7.87
CA SER A 12 4.82 -28.22 7.13
C SER A 12 3.88 -27.04 6.97
N GLU A 13 4.33 -25.87 7.43
CA GLU A 13 3.73 -24.55 7.29
C GLU A 13 2.81 -24.42 6.07
N GLN A 14 1.52 -24.69 6.26
CA GLN A 14 0.51 -24.10 5.40
C GLN A 14 0.08 -22.80 6.05
N ILE A 15 1.02 -21.83 6.11
CA ILE A 15 0.60 -20.44 6.12
C ILE A 15 0.02 -20.21 4.72
N LEU A 16 -1.29 -20.38 4.64
CA LEU A 16 -2.10 -20.00 3.50
C LEU A 16 -1.98 -18.48 3.35
N ILE A 17 -0.91 -18.00 2.71
CA ILE A 17 -0.83 -16.61 2.25
C ILE A 17 -1.80 -16.50 1.06
N ARG A 18 -3.11 -16.52 1.34
CA ARG A 18 -4.16 -16.34 0.34
C ARG A 18 -4.43 -14.86 0.04
N ASN A 19 -3.69 -13.94 0.66
CA ASN A 19 -3.74 -12.52 0.32
C ASN A 19 -2.41 -11.85 0.68
N THR A 20 -1.40 -11.97 -0.18
CA THR A 20 -0.09 -11.32 0.03
C THR A 20 -0.25 -9.82 -0.19
N VAL A 21 -0.77 -9.10 0.81
CA VAL A 21 -0.72 -7.63 0.84
C VAL A 21 0.76 -7.27 0.77
N THR A 22 1.19 -6.72 -0.37
CA THR A 22 2.59 -6.35 -0.56
C THR A 22 2.83 -5.09 0.24
N ASN A 23 3.86 -5.10 1.09
CA ASN A 23 4.24 -3.95 1.89
C ASN A 23 5.54 -3.33 1.35
N GLN A 24 5.61 -2.00 1.28
CA GLN A 24 6.79 -1.26 0.84
C GLN A 24 7.07 -0.07 1.76
N PHE A 25 8.31 0.06 2.19
CA PHE A 25 8.77 1.23 2.94
C PHE A 25 9.48 2.20 1.98
N VAL A 26 8.93 3.40 1.80
CA VAL A 26 9.45 4.42 0.88
C VAL A 26 9.68 5.71 1.64
N ALA A 27 10.89 6.25 1.54
CA ALA A 27 11.38 7.42 2.28
C ALA A 27 11.20 7.31 3.81
N ASN A 28 10.00 7.60 4.32
CA ASN A 28 9.65 7.51 5.74
C ASN A 28 8.24 6.96 6.00
N LYS A 29 7.61 6.37 4.99
CA LYS A 29 6.22 5.90 5.03
C LYS A 29 6.13 4.45 4.63
N ASN A 30 5.15 3.77 5.22
CA ASN A 30 4.85 2.39 4.93
C ASN A 30 3.60 2.33 4.04
N PHE A 31 3.67 1.58 2.95
CA PHE A 31 2.59 1.45 1.97
C PHE A 31 2.18 0.00 1.80
N THR A 32 0.88 -0.24 1.79
CA THR A 32 0.30 -1.54 1.48
C THR A 32 -0.32 -1.53 0.08
N SER A 33 -0.06 -2.56 -0.72
CA SER A 33 -0.71 -2.73 -2.01
C SER A 33 -1.92 -3.63 -1.87
N GLN A 34 -3.09 -3.08 -2.20
CA GLN A 34 -4.38 -3.78 -2.22
C GLN A 34 -5.03 -3.53 -3.59
N ASP A 35 -5.36 -4.59 -4.33
CA ASP A 35 -5.97 -4.49 -5.66
C ASP A 35 -5.24 -3.54 -6.64
N SER A 36 -3.91 -3.58 -6.62
CA SER A 36 -3.01 -2.68 -7.40
C SER A 36 -3.13 -1.19 -7.03
N VAL A 37 -3.63 -0.87 -5.84
CA VAL A 37 -3.62 0.46 -5.24
C VAL A 37 -2.64 0.46 -4.08
N TRP A 38 -1.67 1.38 -4.11
CA TRP A 38 -0.80 1.62 -2.98
C TRP A 38 -1.48 2.55 -1.99
N ILE A 39 -1.57 2.13 -0.73
CA ILE A 39 -2.24 2.87 0.33
C ILE A 39 -1.23 3.11 1.45
N ASP A 40 -0.97 4.37 1.74
CA ASP A 40 -0.21 4.82 2.90
C ASP A 40 -0.85 4.28 4.19
N ALA A 41 -0.04 3.66 5.06
CA ALA A 41 -0.51 3.10 6.33
C ALA A 41 -1.10 4.18 7.28
N ASP A 42 -0.72 5.45 7.10
CA ASP A 42 -1.30 6.58 7.85
C ASP A 42 -2.69 6.99 7.30
N TYR A 43 -3.11 6.47 6.15
CA TYR A 43 -4.41 6.78 5.57
C TYR A 43 -5.53 6.20 6.42
N SER A 44 -6.49 7.06 6.78
CA SER A 44 -7.72 6.65 7.42
C SER A 44 -8.88 7.49 6.89
N GLU A 45 -9.92 6.81 6.38
CA GLU A 45 -11.16 7.46 5.95
C GLU A 45 -11.86 8.20 7.11
N SER A 46 -11.69 7.73 8.35
CA SER A 46 -12.30 8.36 9.53
C SER A 46 -11.69 9.71 9.89
N ALA A 47 -10.47 10.00 9.41
CA ALA A 47 -9.79 11.27 9.66
C ALA A 47 -10.41 12.45 8.89
N ARG A 48 -11.22 12.19 7.84
CA ARG A 48 -11.93 13.20 7.03
C ARG A 48 -11.02 14.35 6.55
N LEU A 49 -9.76 14.02 6.22
CA LEU A 49 -8.83 14.98 5.67
C LEU A 49 -9.27 15.42 4.26
N PRO A 50 -8.96 16.65 3.84
CA PRO A 50 -9.22 17.09 2.47
C PRO A 50 -8.55 16.15 1.47
N GLU A 51 -9.32 15.67 0.51
CA GLU A 51 -8.83 14.78 -0.55
C GLU A 51 -8.63 15.54 -1.85
N ILE A 52 -7.48 15.30 -2.49
CA ILE A 52 -7.13 15.82 -3.81
C ILE A 52 -6.97 14.62 -4.73
N SER A 53 -7.90 14.49 -5.67
CA SER A 53 -7.83 13.46 -6.71
C SER A 53 -7.03 13.98 -7.89
N VAL A 54 -6.00 13.24 -8.30
CA VAL A 54 -5.09 13.62 -9.39
C VAL A 54 -5.03 12.48 -10.39
N LYS A 55 -5.17 12.80 -11.68
CA LYS A 55 -5.04 11.78 -12.73
C LYS A 55 -3.57 11.47 -13.00
N PHE A 56 -3.21 10.19 -13.03
CA PHE A 56 -1.86 9.72 -13.31
C PHE A 56 -1.37 10.22 -14.68
N ALA A 57 -0.10 10.61 -14.75
CA ALA A 57 0.55 11.15 -15.96
C ALA A 57 -0.20 12.33 -16.63
N SER A 58 -1.03 13.06 -15.88
CA SER A 58 -1.64 14.31 -16.33
C SER A 58 -0.74 15.52 -16.07
N ASP A 59 -1.05 16.66 -16.70
CA ASP A 59 -0.35 17.91 -16.41
C ASP A 59 -0.42 18.30 -14.93
N GLU A 60 -1.54 18.00 -14.25
CA GLU A 60 -1.70 18.24 -12.82
C GLU A 60 -0.77 17.35 -11.98
N TYR A 61 -0.59 16.09 -12.37
CA TYR A 61 0.35 15.18 -11.72
C TYR A 61 1.79 15.69 -11.81
N PHE A 62 2.23 16.11 -13.00
CA PHE A 62 3.59 16.64 -13.16
C PHE A 62 3.79 17.98 -12.45
N ARG A 63 2.77 18.85 -12.43
CA ARG A 63 2.78 20.08 -11.64
C ARG A 63 2.87 19.78 -10.15
N LEU A 64 2.09 18.81 -9.64
CA LEU A 64 2.13 18.39 -8.25
C LEU A 64 3.53 17.90 -7.85
N VAL A 65 4.12 17.00 -8.64
CA VAL A 65 5.47 16.48 -8.40
C VAL A 65 6.53 17.59 -8.43
N SER A 66 6.35 18.60 -9.29
CA SER A 66 7.25 19.75 -9.40
C SER A 66 7.15 20.71 -8.22
N VAL A 67 5.94 20.94 -7.71
CA VAL A 67 5.69 21.86 -6.57
C VAL A 67 6.01 21.18 -5.23
N GLU A 68 5.61 19.92 -5.08
CA GLU A 68 5.76 19.11 -3.86
C GLU A 68 6.68 17.92 -4.14
N THR A 69 7.97 18.18 -4.33
CA THR A 69 8.98 17.16 -4.65
C THR A 69 9.05 16.02 -3.64
N GLY A 70 8.65 16.26 -2.39
CA GLY A 70 8.55 15.23 -1.34
C GLY A 70 7.50 14.15 -1.61
N LEU A 71 6.53 14.40 -2.49
CA LEU A 71 5.56 13.39 -2.92
C LEU A 71 6.11 12.44 -3.99
N ALA A 72 7.14 12.84 -4.73
CA ALA A 72 7.65 12.11 -5.88
C ALA A 72 8.00 10.63 -5.58
N PRO A 73 8.68 10.30 -4.45
CA PRO A 73 8.99 8.91 -4.12
C PRO A 73 7.74 8.06 -3.93
N TYR A 74 6.69 8.60 -3.31
CA TYR A 74 5.45 7.87 -3.06
C TYR A 74 4.65 7.67 -4.34
N LEU A 75 4.57 8.70 -5.17
CA LEU A 75 3.85 8.66 -6.45
C LEU A 75 4.54 7.78 -7.50
N SER A 76 5.78 7.36 -7.25
CA SER A 76 6.54 6.43 -8.10
C SER A 76 6.23 4.95 -7.81
N LEU A 77 5.44 4.65 -6.76
CA LEU A 77 5.05 3.28 -6.42
C LEU A 77 4.14 2.64 -7.48
N GLY A 78 3.37 3.45 -8.21
CA GLY A 78 2.55 3.00 -9.33
C GLY A 78 1.52 4.03 -9.77
N ASP A 79 0.64 3.61 -10.69
CA ASP A 79 -0.36 4.49 -11.31
C ASP A 79 -1.56 4.79 -10.38
N ARG A 80 -1.68 4.09 -9.26
CA ARG A 80 -2.75 4.26 -8.26
C ARG A 80 -2.15 4.31 -6.85
N VAL A 81 -2.20 5.47 -6.23
CA VAL A 81 -1.57 5.73 -4.93
C VAL A 81 -2.47 6.60 -4.08
N ILE A 82 -2.65 6.25 -2.81
CA ILE A 82 -3.28 7.06 -1.77
C ILE A 82 -2.19 7.40 -0.76
N VAL A 83 -1.87 8.68 -0.61
CA VAL A 83 -0.83 9.14 0.31
C VAL A 83 -1.31 10.31 1.16
N VAL A 84 -1.02 10.27 2.46
CA VAL A 84 -1.29 11.37 3.37
C VAL A 84 -0.07 12.28 3.42
N TRP A 85 -0.23 13.53 2.97
CA TRP A 85 0.85 14.52 2.94
C TRP A 85 0.37 15.87 3.42
N LYS A 86 1.07 16.42 4.44
CA LYS A 86 0.80 17.75 5.02
C LYS A 86 -0.69 17.96 5.38
N GLY A 87 -1.34 16.96 5.96
CA GLY A 87 -2.75 17.03 6.37
C GLY A 87 -3.77 16.92 5.24
N LYS A 88 -3.37 16.45 4.05
CA LYS A 88 -4.24 16.18 2.91
C LYS A 88 -4.03 14.77 2.41
N VAL A 89 -5.07 14.19 1.82
CA VAL A 89 -4.97 12.91 1.10
C VAL A 89 -4.80 13.22 -0.37
N TYR A 90 -3.74 12.71 -0.98
CA TYR A 90 -3.57 12.73 -2.42
C TYR A 90 -3.93 11.36 -2.96
N ARG A 91 -4.95 11.29 -3.82
CA ARG A 91 -5.42 10.09 -4.47
C ARG A 91 -5.08 10.16 -5.95
N VAL A 92 -4.11 9.37 -6.38
CA VAL A 92 -3.77 9.20 -7.79
C VAL A 92 -4.58 8.07 -8.40
N THR A 93 -5.24 8.35 -9.52
CA THR A 93 -6.03 7.37 -10.29
C THR A 93 -5.67 7.44 -11.77
N LYS A 94 -5.86 6.33 -12.49
CA LYS A 94 -5.62 6.25 -13.94
C LYS A 94 -6.76 6.85 -14.74
#